data_AF-A0A397ET21-F1
#
_entry.id   AF-A0A397ET21-F1
#
_cell.length_a   1.000
_cell.length_b   1.000
_cell.length_c   1.000
_cell.angle_alpha   90.00
_cell.angle_beta   90.00
_cell.angle_gamma   90.00
#
_symmetry.space_group_name_H-M   'P 1'
#
loop_
_entity.id
_entity.type
_entity.pdbx_description
1 polymer ?
#
loop_
_entity_poly.entity_id
_entity_poly.type
_entity_poly.pdbx_seq_one_letter_code
_entity_poly.pdbx_strand_id
1 'polypeptide(L)'
;YHVQVALALRSQGKAIGVGAHIPYVLCKEEEAGSLRRAYHPDEVTRSHGKLNIDIEWYLEAQIHPPVNRLCAHIDGTSSPQLAQCLGLDTSKFSHSVQNVGDDEVDVIPSVLQHDSDRFKSCTPLRLTCLKCGQENAFEGVYASRASRYSSGLLCPNAACSAIFWGYDQRGLYGQVGDDFASLVSNRMHLAIRDCTRRYYQGWVVCTEGLCSSRTQKQSLRGRRGDACSVTGCRGTVCMEYSDSALYTQLKYYESLVDVNHALDNIQKENARQPGQEITVGALSDSHRNLFAKLCVQIRETIDRNDYNWVKPSMWTSLFS
;
A
#
# COMPACT_ATOMS: atom_id res chain seq x y z
N TYR A 1 -4.31 -28.47 1.03
CA TYR A 1 -3.91 -29.24 2.23
C TYR A 1 -4.34 -30.70 2.18
N HIS A 2 -5.62 -31.03 2.01
CA HIS A 2 -6.07 -32.45 1.94
C HIS A 2 -5.34 -33.31 0.88
N VAL A 3 -4.96 -32.76 -0.28
CA VAL A 3 -4.18 -33.47 -1.32
C VAL A 3 -2.78 -33.87 -0.83
N GLN A 4 -2.11 -33.04 -0.03
CA GLN A 4 -0.79 -33.37 0.53
C GLN A 4 -0.90 -34.58 1.47
N VAL A 5 -1.94 -34.62 2.30
CA VAL A 5 -2.24 -35.77 3.16
C VAL A 5 -2.59 -37.00 2.34
N ALA A 6 -3.38 -36.84 1.26
CA ALA A 6 -3.72 -37.92 0.36
C ALA A 6 -2.47 -38.58 -0.25
N LEU A 7 -1.53 -37.77 -0.75
CA LEU A 7 -0.28 -38.26 -1.33
C LEU A 7 0.59 -38.99 -0.29
N ALA A 8 0.65 -38.48 0.94
CA ALA A 8 1.39 -39.11 2.04
C ALA A 8 0.77 -40.44 2.50
N LEU A 9 -0.56 -40.52 2.60
CA LEU A 9 -1.24 -41.77 2.93
C LEU A 9 -1.06 -42.81 1.81
N ARG A 10 -1.03 -42.36 0.54
CA ARG A 10 -0.77 -43.23 -0.61
C ARG A 10 0.66 -43.75 -0.63
N SER A 11 1.66 -42.94 -0.26
CA SER A 11 3.05 -43.41 -0.13
C SER A 11 3.24 -44.40 1.04
N GLN A 12 2.39 -44.35 2.06
CA GLN A 12 2.31 -45.33 3.14
C GLN A 12 1.53 -46.61 2.76
N GLY A 13 1.08 -46.75 1.50
CA GLY A 13 0.37 -47.94 1.01
C GLY A 13 -1.13 -47.97 1.29
N LYS A 14 -1.73 -46.87 1.78
CA LYS A 14 -3.21 -46.79 1.89
C LYS A 14 -3.82 -46.43 0.53
N ALA A 15 -4.76 -47.26 0.07
CA ALA A 15 -5.54 -46.99 -1.13
C ALA A 15 -6.57 -45.89 -0.87
N ILE A 16 -6.49 -44.78 -1.62
CA ILE A 16 -7.44 -43.67 -1.55
C ILE A 16 -8.21 -43.61 -2.88
N GLY A 17 -9.51 -43.85 -2.80
CA GLY A 17 -10.42 -43.76 -3.94
C GLY A 17 -10.85 -42.32 -4.26
N VAL A 18 -11.33 -42.12 -5.49
CA VAL A 18 -11.93 -40.85 -5.93
C VAL A 18 -13.21 -40.61 -5.11
N GLY A 19 -13.36 -39.40 -4.55
CA GLY A 19 -14.50 -39.03 -3.70
C GLY A 19 -14.33 -39.35 -2.21
N ALA A 20 -13.19 -39.90 -1.78
CA ALA A 20 -12.92 -40.13 -0.36
C ALA A 20 -12.72 -38.81 0.42
N HIS A 21 -13.35 -38.71 1.59
CA HIS A 21 -13.12 -37.60 2.51
C HIS A 21 -11.81 -37.81 3.27
N ILE A 22 -10.90 -36.83 3.22
CA ILE A 22 -9.56 -36.93 3.81
C ILE A 22 -9.43 -35.88 4.91
N PRO A 23 -9.47 -36.29 6.19
CA PRO A 23 -9.29 -35.35 7.30
C PRO A 23 -7.84 -34.90 7.35
N TYR A 24 -7.63 -33.62 7.68
CA TYR A 24 -6.31 -33.05 7.81
C TYR A 24 -6.27 -31.98 8.90
N VAL A 25 -5.10 -31.82 9.51
CA VAL A 25 -4.76 -30.75 10.44
C VAL A 25 -3.43 -30.12 10.04
N LEU A 26 -3.25 -28.85 10.35
CA LEU A 26 -2.05 -28.09 10.04
C LEU A 26 -1.17 -27.99 11.28
N CYS A 27 0.10 -28.34 11.10
CA CYS A 27 1.12 -28.29 12.14
C CYS A 27 2.17 -27.22 11.81
N LYS A 28 2.85 -26.75 12.86
CA LYS A 28 4.00 -25.84 12.74
C LYS A 28 5.14 -26.56 12.01
N GLU A 29 5.90 -25.80 11.22
CA GLU A 29 7.12 -26.30 10.60
C GLU A 29 8.20 -26.45 11.69
N GLU A 30 8.71 -27.66 11.90
CA GLU A 30 9.87 -27.90 12.79
C GLU A 30 11.21 -27.63 12.09
N GLU A 31 11.26 -27.73 10.75
CA GLU A 31 12.47 -27.51 9.95
C GLU A 31 12.22 -26.49 8.83
N ALA A 32 13.11 -25.50 8.71
CA ALA A 32 13.07 -24.50 7.65
C ALA A 32 13.24 -25.18 6.27
N GLY A 33 12.15 -25.28 5.52
CA GLY A 33 12.13 -25.86 4.16
C GLY A 33 11.26 -27.11 3.98
N SER A 34 10.62 -27.62 5.03
CA SER A 34 9.66 -28.73 4.86
C SER A 34 8.35 -28.23 4.23
N LEU A 35 8.15 -28.50 2.94
CA LEU A 35 6.95 -28.11 2.18
C LEU A 35 5.63 -28.73 2.70
N ARG A 36 5.70 -29.65 3.67
CA ARG A 36 4.56 -30.40 4.19
C ARG A 36 4.10 -29.84 5.55
N ARG A 37 3.03 -29.05 5.52
CA ARG A 37 2.36 -28.52 6.73
C ARG A 37 1.09 -29.28 7.12
N ALA A 38 0.52 -30.08 6.21
CA ALA A 38 -0.72 -30.82 6.45
C ALA A 38 -0.48 -32.30 6.79
N TYR A 39 -1.11 -32.75 7.89
CA TYR A 39 -1.01 -34.10 8.46
C TYR A 39 -2.39 -34.70 8.72
N HIS A 40 -2.48 -36.02 8.74
CA HIS A 40 -3.71 -36.69 9.17
C HIS A 40 -3.81 -36.65 10.71
N PRO A 41 -5.00 -36.48 11.32
CA PRO A 41 -5.16 -36.44 12.78
C PRO A 41 -4.48 -37.62 13.50
N ASP A 42 -4.66 -38.85 12.99
CA ASP A 42 -4.00 -40.05 13.53
C ASP A 42 -2.47 -39.98 13.53
N GLU A 43 -1.86 -39.32 12.54
CA GLU A 43 -0.39 -39.14 12.47
C GLU A 43 0.08 -38.20 13.59
N VAL A 44 -0.68 -37.14 13.86
CA VAL A 44 -0.39 -36.20 14.94
C VAL A 44 -0.53 -36.89 16.29
N THR A 45 -1.60 -37.66 16.50
CA THR A 45 -1.80 -38.44 17.74
C THR A 45 -0.67 -39.46 17.97
N ARG A 46 -0.23 -40.15 16.91
CA ARG A 46 0.86 -41.14 16.99
C ARG A 46 2.24 -40.51 17.20
N SER A 47 2.40 -39.23 16.87
CA SER A 47 3.67 -38.51 17.01
C SER A 47 4.06 -38.20 18.46
N HIS A 48 3.17 -38.46 19.43
CA HIS A 48 3.39 -38.26 20.88
C HIS A 48 4.00 -36.88 21.21
N GLY A 49 3.49 -35.82 20.58
CA GLY A 49 3.88 -34.43 20.86
C GLY A 49 5.04 -33.89 20.02
N LYS A 50 5.53 -34.64 19.02
CA LYS A 50 6.49 -34.10 18.04
C LYS A 50 5.80 -33.13 17.06
N LEU A 51 4.63 -33.48 16.54
CA LEU A 51 3.89 -32.60 15.62
C LEU A 51 3.00 -31.63 16.40
N ASN A 52 3.41 -30.36 16.46
CA ASN A 52 2.63 -29.31 17.13
C ASN A 52 1.65 -28.63 16.18
N ILE A 53 0.38 -28.50 16.58
CA ILE A 53 -0.66 -27.85 15.78
C ILE A 53 -0.38 -26.35 15.68
N ASP A 54 -0.58 -25.78 14.49
CA ASP A 54 -0.41 -24.35 14.23
C ASP A 54 -1.66 -23.56 14.63
N ILE A 55 -1.84 -23.37 15.94
CA ILE A 55 -3.01 -22.68 16.51
C ILE A 55 -3.17 -21.27 15.95
N GLU A 56 -2.06 -20.54 15.77
CA GLU A 56 -2.06 -19.17 15.26
C GLU A 56 -2.62 -19.12 13.84
N TRP A 57 -2.23 -20.06 12.97
CA TRP A 57 -2.79 -20.17 11.63
C TRP A 57 -4.31 -20.40 11.64
N TYR A 58 -4.83 -21.23 12.54
CA TYR A 58 -6.28 -21.46 12.63
C TYR A 58 -7.02 -20.21 13.11
N LEU A 59 -6.46 -19.51 14.10
CA LEU A 59 -7.03 -18.25 14.58
C LEU A 59 -7.07 -17.21 13.46
N GLU A 60 -5.98 -17.06 12.70
CA GLU A 60 -5.85 -16.10 11.60
C GLU A 60 -6.68 -16.47 10.36
N ALA A 61 -6.61 -17.71 9.90
CA ALA A 61 -7.15 -18.11 8.60
C ALA A 61 -8.53 -18.81 8.66
N GLN A 62 -8.99 -19.25 9.83
CA GLN A 62 -10.26 -19.96 9.97
C GLN A 62 -11.23 -19.30 10.96
N ILE A 63 -10.76 -18.79 12.09
CA ILE A 63 -11.63 -18.20 13.13
C ILE A 63 -11.86 -16.71 12.91
N HIS A 64 -10.80 -15.95 12.64
CA HIS A 64 -10.89 -14.50 12.42
C HIS A 64 -11.79 -14.13 11.23
N PRO A 65 -11.70 -14.76 10.03
CA PRO A 65 -12.48 -14.31 8.89
C PRO A 65 -14.01 -14.44 9.07
N PRO A 66 -14.57 -15.53 9.64
CA PRO A 66 -15.99 -15.60 9.98
C PRO A 66 -16.40 -14.60 11.07
N VAL A 67 -15.60 -14.44 12.13
CA VAL A 67 -15.90 -13.50 13.23
C VAL A 67 -15.92 -12.07 12.71
N ASN A 68 -14.90 -11.70 11.92
CA ASN A 68 -14.81 -10.39 11.29
C ASN A 68 -16.01 -10.13 10.38
N ARG A 69 -16.47 -11.11 9.60
CA ARG A 69 -17.68 -10.95 8.76
C ARG A 69 -18.93 -10.69 9.57
N LEU A 70 -19.13 -11.43 10.66
CA LEU A 70 -20.32 -11.27 11.51
C LEU A 70 -20.31 -9.93 12.24
N CYS A 71 -19.14 -9.47 12.66
CA CYS A 71 -18.98 -8.23 13.40
C CYS A 71 -18.81 -7.00 12.52
N ALA A 72 -18.47 -7.12 11.23
CA ALA A 72 -18.17 -5.98 10.35
C ALA A 72 -19.28 -4.91 10.28
N HIS A 73 -20.53 -5.28 10.54
CA HIS A 73 -21.69 -4.38 10.53
C HIS A 73 -22.07 -3.85 11.91
N ILE A 74 -21.28 -4.14 12.95
CA ILE A 74 -21.50 -3.67 14.32
C ILE A 74 -20.63 -2.44 14.56
N ASP A 75 -21.28 -1.30 14.77
CA ASP A 75 -20.61 -0.04 15.08
C ASP A 75 -19.68 -0.17 16.30
N GLY A 76 -18.47 0.40 16.17
CA GLY A 76 -17.45 0.34 17.21
C GLY A 76 -16.61 -0.94 17.23
N THR A 77 -16.82 -1.87 16.28
CA THR A 77 -15.92 -3.02 16.08
C THR A 77 -15.00 -2.80 14.88
N SER A 78 -13.78 -3.33 14.95
CA SER A 78 -12.81 -3.26 13.86
C SER A 78 -12.00 -4.55 13.74
N SER A 79 -11.55 -4.87 12.53
CA SER A 79 -10.75 -6.07 12.26
C SER A 79 -9.51 -6.21 13.15
N PRO A 80 -8.75 -5.12 13.44
CA PRO A 80 -7.62 -5.17 14.37
C PRO A 80 -8.03 -5.42 15.83
N GLN A 81 -9.16 -4.85 16.29
CA GLN A 81 -9.68 -5.13 17.65
C GLN A 81 -10.11 -6.59 17.79
N LEU A 82 -10.77 -7.15 16.78
CA LEU A 82 -11.15 -8.57 16.78
C LEU A 82 -9.92 -9.48 16.75
N ALA A 83 -8.88 -9.13 15.99
CA ALA A 83 -7.60 -9.83 16.00
C ALA A 83 -6.93 -9.78 17.38
N GLN A 84 -6.95 -8.62 18.05
CA GLN A 84 -6.44 -8.47 19.41
C GLN A 84 -7.19 -9.38 20.40
N CYS A 85 -8.51 -9.47 20.30
CA CYS A 85 -9.32 -10.37 21.13
C CYS A 85 -8.97 -11.85 20.92
N LEU A 86 -8.51 -12.23 19.72
CA LEU A 86 -8.03 -13.57 19.40
C LEU A 86 -6.56 -13.79 19.76
N GLY A 87 -5.86 -12.79 20.30
CA GLY A 87 -4.44 -12.87 20.64
C GLY A 87 -3.51 -12.84 19.43
N LEU A 88 -3.98 -12.32 18.29
CA LEU A 88 -3.23 -12.20 17.05
C LEU A 88 -2.52 -10.84 16.94
N ASP A 89 -1.45 -10.78 16.14
CA ASP A 89 -0.73 -9.55 15.85
C ASP A 89 -1.59 -8.58 15.03
N THR A 90 -2.02 -7.49 15.66
CA THR A 90 -2.94 -6.49 15.09
C THR A 90 -2.39 -5.78 13.86
N SER A 91 -1.05 -5.74 13.68
CA SER A 91 -0.42 -5.08 12.54
C SER A 91 -0.81 -5.71 11.20
N LYS A 92 -0.96 -7.04 11.17
CA LYS A 92 -1.33 -7.84 9.99
C LYS A 92 -2.76 -7.60 9.51
N PHE A 93 -3.66 -7.21 10.41
CA PHE A 93 -5.09 -7.06 10.14
C PHE A 93 -5.53 -5.61 9.85
N SER A 94 -4.62 -4.64 10.01
CA SER A 94 -4.87 -3.23 9.70
C SER A 94 -5.16 -2.97 8.21
N HIS A 95 -4.61 -3.79 7.32
CA HIS A 95 -4.74 -3.64 5.86
C HIS A 95 -5.98 -4.32 5.26
N SER A 96 -6.68 -5.18 6.00
CA SER A 96 -7.86 -5.89 5.49
C SER A 96 -9.11 -5.01 5.40
N VAL A 97 -9.07 -3.80 5.99
CA VAL A 97 -10.24 -2.92 6.10
C VAL A 97 -10.61 -2.26 4.77
N GLN A 98 -9.71 -2.20 3.78
CA GLN A 98 -10.00 -1.50 2.52
C GLN A 98 -10.69 -2.34 1.43
N ASN A 99 -10.90 -3.64 1.65
CA ASN A 99 -11.45 -4.54 0.62
C ASN A 99 -12.88 -5.02 0.87
N VAL A 100 -13.57 -4.48 1.88
CA VAL A 100 -15.01 -4.73 2.05
C VAL A 100 -15.75 -3.71 1.19
N GLY A 101 -16.55 -4.23 0.25
CA GLY A 101 -17.26 -3.43 -0.74
C GLY A 101 -18.12 -2.34 -0.11
N ASP A 102 -18.09 -1.19 -0.77
CA ASP A 102 -19.26 -0.40 -1.18
C ASP A 102 -20.51 -0.67 -0.34
N ASP A 103 -20.62 0.00 0.80
CA ASP A 103 -21.86 0.59 1.32
C ASP A 103 -21.55 1.50 2.54
N GLU A 104 -21.92 2.77 2.40
CA GLU A 104 -22.29 3.70 3.48
C GLU A 104 -21.38 3.83 4.72
N VAL A 105 -20.15 4.30 4.51
CA VAL A 105 -19.52 5.16 5.53
C VAL A 105 -19.43 6.54 4.91
N ASP A 106 -19.72 7.61 5.66
CA ASP A 106 -19.49 9.00 5.26
C ASP A 106 -17.99 9.22 4.99
N VAL A 107 -17.51 8.71 3.86
CA VAL A 107 -16.12 8.85 3.43
C VAL A 107 -15.99 10.27 2.94
N ILE A 108 -15.44 11.13 3.80
CA ILE A 108 -14.97 12.46 3.41
C ILE A 108 -14.19 12.29 2.09
N PRO A 109 -14.64 12.91 0.98
CA PRO A 109 -13.96 12.82 -0.30
C PRO A 109 -12.46 13.00 -0.11
N SER A 110 -11.62 12.16 -0.74
CA SER A 110 -10.16 12.17 -0.54
C SER A 110 -9.53 13.57 -0.67
N VAL A 111 -10.11 14.46 -1.48
CA VAL A 111 -9.68 15.85 -1.68
C VAL A 111 -9.93 16.75 -0.45
N LEU A 112 -10.88 16.38 0.40
CA LEU A 112 -11.24 17.07 1.64
C LEU A 112 -10.53 16.47 2.87
N GLN A 113 -9.88 15.31 2.72
CA GLN A 113 -9.04 14.71 3.76
C GLN A 113 -7.73 15.48 3.92
N HIS A 114 -7.12 15.39 5.11
CA HIS A 114 -5.80 15.96 5.33
C HIS A 114 -4.73 15.17 4.59
N ASP A 115 -3.69 15.84 4.10
CA ASP A 115 -2.64 15.20 3.31
C ASP A 115 -1.91 14.08 4.07
N SER A 116 -1.75 14.21 5.39
CA SER A 116 -1.15 13.14 6.22
C SER A 116 -1.93 11.83 6.15
N ASP A 117 -3.26 11.92 6.08
CA ASP A 117 -4.14 10.76 6.06
C ASP A 117 -4.34 10.26 4.63
N ARG A 118 -4.54 11.21 3.70
CA ARG A 118 -4.70 10.95 2.28
C ARG A 118 -3.50 10.22 1.69
N PHE A 119 -2.28 10.66 2.02
CA PHE A 119 -1.05 10.09 1.47
C PHE A 119 -0.42 9.00 2.34
N LYS A 120 -1.10 8.56 3.41
CA LYS A 120 -0.58 7.56 4.36
C LYS A 120 -0.20 6.23 3.71
N SER A 121 -0.96 5.80 2.70
CA SER A 121 -0.72 4.55 1.96
C SER A 121 0.18 4.72 0.73
N CYS A 122 0.63 5.94 0.45
CA CYS A 122 1.49 6.22 -0.70
C CYS A 122 2.92 5.73 -0.48
N THR A 123 3.54 5.26 -1.55
CA THR A 123 4.95 4.87 -1.56
C THR A 123 5.84 6.11 -1.63
N PRO A 124 6.72 6.34 -0.64
CA PRO A 124 7.57 7.52 -0.61
C PRO A 124 8.62 7.50 -1.72
N LEU A 125 8.95 8.67 -2.27
CA LEU A 125 10.06 8.80 -3.22
C LEU A 125 11.38 8.69 -2.46
N ARG A 126 12.24 7.74 -2.81
CA ARG A 126 13.54 7.53 -2.16
C ARG A 126 14.67 8.06 -3.02
N LEU A 127 15.58 8.81 -2.40
CA LEU A 127 16.76 9.40 -3.03
C LEU A 127 18.02 8.97 -2.28
N THR A 128 19.15 8.90 -2.97
CA THR A 128 20.45 8.59 -2.37
C THR A 128 21.31 9.85 -2.35
N CYS A 129 21.84 10.20 -1.19
CA CYS A 129 22.73 11.36 -1.05
C CYS A 129 24.12 11.04 -1.60
N LEU A 130 24.67 11.91 -2.45
CA LEU A 130 26.00 11.75 -3.04
C LEU A 130 27.11 11.86 -1.99
N LYS A 131 26.93 12.71 -0.98
CA LYS A 131 27.97 12.99 0.05
C LYS A 131 28.09 11.88 1.09
N CYS A 132 26.97 11.37 1.60
CA CYS A 132 26.97 10.36 2.68
C CYS A 132 26.58 8.95 2.22
N GLY A 133 26.14 8.78 0.97
CA GLY A 133 25.74 7.48 0.40
C GLY A 133 24.43 6.91 0.95
N GLN A 134 23.77 7.58 1.90
CA GLN A 134 22.55 7.06 2.52
C GLN A 134 21.31 7.32 1.64
N GLU A 135 20.45 6.30 1.55
CA GLU A 135 19.14 6.41 0.93
C GLU A 135 18.10 6.86 1.96
N ASN A 136 17.36 7.91 1.66
CA ASN A 136 16.32 8.45 2.52
C ASN A 136 15.06 8.81 1.71
N ALA A 137 13.91 8.88 2.39
CA ALA A 137 12.69 9.39 1.78
C ALA A 137 12.81 10.90 1.53
N PHE A 138 12.29 11.34 0.38
CA PHE A 138 12.15 12.74 0.04
C PHE A 138 10.81 13.24 0.60
N GLU A 139 10.88 14.08 1.64
CA GLU A 139 9.72 14.62 2.35
C GLU A 139 9.00 15.75 1.57
N GLY A 140 9.62 16.25 0.51
CA GLY A 140 9.06 17.26 -0.38
C GLY A 140 9.75 18.62 -0.27
N VAL A 141 8.99 19.71 -0.44
CA VAL A 141 9.52 21.09 -0.42
C VAL A 141 10.12 21.44 0.95
N TYR A 142 9.41 21.04 2.00
CA TYR A 142 9.86 21.19 3.38
C TYR A 142 9.98 19.83 4.05
N ALA A 143 11.05 19.66 4.81
CA ALA A 143 11.30 18.48 5.61
C ALA A 143 11.23 18.85 7.10
N SER A 144 10.59 17.98 7.88
CA SER A 144 10.42 18.18 9.32
C SER A 144 11.73 17.87 10.05
N ARG A 145 12.29 18.87 10.74
CA ARG A 145 13.54 18.72 11.51
C ARG A 145 13.31 19.23 12.93
N ALA A 146 13.00 18.31 13.83
CA ALA A 146 12.62 18.58 15.21
C ALA A 146 11.44 19.56 15.32
N SER A 147 11.70 20.85 15.57
CA SER A 147 10.68 21.89 15.74
C SER A 147 10.66 22.94 14.62
N ARG A 148 11.44 22.74 13.55
CA ARG A 148 11.46 23.65 12.38
C ARG A 148 11.38 22.90 11.08
N TYR A 149 10.66 23.48 10.13
CA TYR A 149 10.62 22.99 8.76
C TYR A 149 11.76 23.64 7.98
N SER A 150 12.61 22.80 7.40
CA SER A 150 13.75 23.21 6.59
C SER A 150 13.52 22.79 5.14
N SER A 151 14.30 23.34 4.20
CA SER A 151 14.16 22.95 2.79
C SER A 151 14.47 21.45 2.61
N GLY A 152 13.58 20.72 1.94
CA GLY A 152 13.79 19.29 1.65
C GLY A 152 14.91 18.99 0.66
N LEU A 153 15.56 20.03 0.13
CA LEU A 153 16.80 19.94 -0.65
C LEU A 153 18.02 19.62 0.22
N LEU A 154 17.89 19.73 1.55
CA LEU A 154 18.92 19.33 2.49
C LEU A 154 18.88 17.82 2.72
N CYS A 155 20.05 17.21 2.95
CA CYS A 155 20.12 15.79 3.30
C CYS A 155 19.36 15.53 4.63
N PRO A 156 18.51 14.50 4.70
CA PRO A 156 17.79 14.16 5.93
C PRO A 156 18.66 13.68 7.09
N ASN A 157 19.84 13.14 6.76
CA ASN A 157 20.74 12.57 7.76
C ASN A 157 21.35 13.67 8.63
N ALA A 158 21.12 13.62 9.95
CA ALA A 158 21.65 14.58 10.91
C ALA A 158 23.19 14.68 10.92
N ALA A 159 23.90 13.60 10.56
CA ALA A 159 25.36 13.60 10.43
C ALA A 159 25.84 14.22 9.10
N CYS A 160 24.94 14.51 8.16
CA CYS A 160 25.24 15.03 6.83
C CYS A 160 24.61 16.40 6.61
N SER A 161 25.44 17.44 6.50
CA SER A 161 25.01 18.82 6.20
C SER A 161 24.98 19.14 4.70
N ALA A 162 24.76 18.14 3.84
CA ALA A 162 24.79 18.35 2.39
C ALA A 162 23.57 19.14 1.90
N ILE A 163 23.81 20.16 1.07
CA ILE A 163 22.80 20.88 0.30
C ILE A 163 22.61 20.16 -1.03
N PHE A 164 21.39 20.19 -1.59
CA PHE A 164 21.00 19.45 -2.79
C PHE A 164 21.38 17.98 -2.73
N TRP A 165 21.27 17.35 -1.54
CA TRP A 165 21.67 15.96 -1.31
C TRP A 165 23.10 15.61 -1.78
N GLY A 166 24.02 16.59 -1.75
CA GLY A 166 25.44 16.41 -2.11
C GLY A 166 25.79 16.80 -3.54
N TYR A 167 24.84 17.34 -4.31
CA TYR A 167 25.08 17.93 -5.63
C TYR A 167 25.28 19.45 -5.51
N ASP A 168 26.34 19.83 -4.80
CA ASP A 168 26.72 21.23 -4.52
C ASP A 168 27.57 21.89 -5.62
N GLN A 169 27.93 21.12 -6.65
CA GLN A 169 28.65 21.60 -7.82
C GLN A 169 27.70 22.29 -8.81
N ARG A 170 28.27 23.16 -9.67
CA ARG A 170 27.53 23.72 -10.81
C ARG A 170 27.26 22.58 -11.79
N GLY A 171 25.98 22.27 -11.99
CA GLY A 171 25.57 21.20 -12.87
C GLY A 171 25.63 21.60 -14.34
N LEU A 172 25.04 20.76 -15.20
CA LEU A 172 25.10 20.87 -16.65
C LEU A 172 24.67 22.25 -17.22
N TYR A 173 23.73 22.95 -16.56
CA TYR A 173 23.23 24.26 -17.00
C TYR A 173 23.83 25.44 -16.22
N GLY A 174 24.93 25.19 -15.49
CA GLY A 174 25.71 26.22 -14.82
C GLY A 174 25.14 26.71 -13.49
N GLN A 175 23.99 26.20 -13.03
CA GLN A 175 23.43 26.50 -11.72
C GLN A 175 23.76 25.38 -10.71
N VAL A 176 23.86 25.77 -9.44
CA VAL A 176 24.07 24.80 -8.35
C VAL A 176 22.76 24.04 -8.13
N GLY A 177 22.83 22.71 -8.09
CA GLY A 177 21.66 21.84 -7.88
C GLY A 177 20.94 21.37 -9.14
N ASP A 178 21.36 21.75 -10.35
CA ASP A 178 20.75 21.26 -11.60
C ASP A 178 20.84 19.72 -11.74
N ASP A 179 21.94 19.14 -11.28
CA ASP A 179 22.13 17.68 -11.29
C ASP A 179 21.19 16.99 -10.29
N PHE A 180 20.92 17.63 -9.15
CA PHE A 180 19.91 17.15 -8.20
C PHE A 180 18.51 17.22 -8.80
N ALA A 181 18.15 18.31 -9.50
CA ALA A 181 16.88 18.39 -10.21
C ALA A 181 16.74 17.26 -11.24
N SER A 182 17.80 16.99 -11.99
CA SER A 182 17.83 15.87 -12.95
C SER A 182 17.67 14.51 -12.27
N LEU A 183 18.32 14.29 -11.11
CA LEU A 183 18.16 13.09 -10.30
C LEU A 183 16.71 12.91 -9.84
N VAL A 184 16.12 13.94 -9.24
CA VAL A 184 14.74 13.91 -8.74
C VAL A 184 13.78 13.65 -9.89
N SER A 185 13.94 14.36 -11.00
CA SER A 185 13.12 14.17 -12.20
C SER A 185 13.20 12.74 -12.70
N ASN A 186 14.40 12.18 -12.89
CA ASN A 186 14.59 10.80 -13.34
C ASN A 186 13.97 9.77 -12.37
N ARG A 187 14.20 9.94 -11.07
CA ARG A 187 13.65 9.05 -10.04
C ARG A 187 12.13 9.12 -9.99
N MET A 188 11.56 10.32 -10.14
CA MET A 188 10.12 10.50 -10.21
C MET A 188 9.51 9.81 -11.43
N HIS A 189 10.11 9.97 -12.61
CA HIS A 189 9.65 9.29 -13.82
C HIS A 189 9.67 7.77 -13.67
N LEU A 190 10.72 7.20 -13.07
CA LEU A 190 10.79 5.76 -12.79
C LEU A 190 9.71 5.32 -11.79
N ALA A 191 9.50 6.08 -10.72
CA ALA A 191 8.48 5.81 -9.71
C ALA A 191 7.06 5.86 -10.29
N ILE A 192 6.73 6.89 -11.08
CA ILE A 192 5.45 7.02 -11.78
C ILE A 192 5.24 5.81 -12.70
N ARG A 193 6.23 5.45 -13.52
CA ARG A 193 6.16 4.27 -14.40
C ARG A 193 5.94 2.98 -13.61
N ASP A 194 6.52 2.88 -12.41
CA ASP A 194 6.35 1.72 -11.54
C ASP A 194 4.92 1.59 -11.03
N CYS A 195 4.36 2.66 -10.48
CA CYS A 195 2.97 2.70 -10.00
C CYS A 195 1.98 2.47 -11.15
N THR A 196 2.18 3.10 -12.31
CA THR A 196 1.36 2.88 -13.50
C THR A 196 1.41 1.43 -13.96
N ARG A 197 2.61 0.83 -14.02
CA ARG A 197 2.75 -0.59 -14.38
C ARG A 197 2.04 -1.49 -13.36
N ARG A 198 2.16 -1.21 -12.07
CA ARG A 198 1.47 -1.98 -11.00
C ARG A 198 -0.04 -1.94 -11.15
N TYR A 199 -0.61 -0.80 -11.52
CA TYR A 199 -2.04 -0.67 -11.82
C TYR A 199 -2.44 -1.51 -13.05
N TYR A 200 -1.72 -1.34 -14.16
CA TYR A 200 -2.01 -2.07 -15.40
C TYR A 200 -1.67 -3.56 -15.38
N GLN A 201 -0.99 -4.06 -14.33
CA GLN A 201 -0.88 -5.51 -14.11
C GLN A 201 -2.24 -6.17 -13.83
N GLY A 202 -3.27 -5.41 -13.45
CA GLY A 202 -4.64 -5.93 -13.37
C GLY A 202 -4.84 -7.01 -12.31
N TRP A 203 -4.05 -6.99 -11.23
CA TRP A 203 -4.20 -7.94 -10.14
C TRP A 203 -5.49 -7.67 -9.39
N VAL A 204 -6.31 -8.71 -9.27
CA VAL A 204 -7.54 -8.69 -8.50
C VAL A 204 -7.48 -9.71 -7.37
N VAL A 205 -8.04 -9.33 -6.22
CA VAL A 205 -8.12 -10.15 -5.01
C VAL A 205 -9.58 -10.37 -4.63
N CYS A 206 -9.90 -11.56 -4.14
CA CYS A 206 -11.26 -11.85 -3.69
C CYS A 206 -11.59 -11.11 -2.38
N THR A 207 -12.77 -10.52 -2.30
CA THR A 207 -13.31 -9.84 -1.11
C THR A 207 -13.64 -10.82 0.02
N GLU A 208 -13.85 -12.09 -0.32
CA GLU A 208 -14.17 -13.15 0.62
C GLU A 208 -12.91 -13.62 1.37
N GLY A 209 -12.83 -13.34 2.67
CA GLY A 209 -11.63 -13.59 3.49
C GLY A 209 -11.14 -15.04 3.51
N LEU A 210 -12.04 -16.02 3.37
CA LEU A 210 -11.67 -17.44 3.29
C LEU A 210 -11.16 -17.87 1.91
N CYS A 211 -11.44 -17.09 0.86
CA CYS A 211 -11.05 -17.43 -0.51
C CYS A 211 -9.61 -17.00 -0.82
N SER A 212 -9.19 -15.82 -0.34
CA SER A 212 -7.83 -15.27 -0.48
C SER A 212 -7.22 -15.41 -1.89
N SER A 213 -8.06 -15.52 -2.93
CA SER A 213 -7.58 -15.75 -4.29
C SER A 213 -7.07 -14.45 -4.88
N ARG A 214 -5.89 -14.53 -5.49
CA ARG A 214 -5.22 -13.43 -6.19
C ARG A 214 -4.96 -13.86 -7.63
N THR A 215 -5.54 -13.15 -8.59
CA THR A 215 -5.49 -13.53 -10.01
C THR A 215 -5.43 -12.30 -10.91
N GLN A 216 -4.95 -12.47 -12.14
CA GLN A 216 -5.06 -11.47 -13.21
C GLN A 216 -6.18 -11.82 -14.21
N LYS A 217 -6.79 -13.00 -14.05
CA LYS A 217 -7.89 -13.43 -14.91
C LYS A 217 -9.15 -12.69 -14.51
N GLN A 218 -9.64 -11.85 -15.41
CA GLN A 218 -10.95 -11.22 -15.27
C GLN A 218 -12.05 -12.27 -15.42
N SER A 219 -13.07 -12.17 -14.58
CA SER A 219 -14.22 -13.04 -14.64
C SER A 219 -15.19 -12.53 -15.68
N LEU A 220 -15.81 -13.43 -16.43
CA LEU A 220 -16.98 -13.09 -17.27
C LEU A 220 -18.29 -13.22 -16.49
N ARG A 221 -18.22 -13.60 -15.20
CA ARG A 221 -19.37 -13.80 -14.31
C ARG A 221 -19.54 -12.60 -13.38
N GLY A 222 -20.76 -12.37 -12.93
CA GLY A 222 -21.13 -11.20 -12.12
C GLY A 222 -21.64 -10.05 -12.99
N ARG A 223 -22.33 -9.08 -12.38
CA ARG A 223 -22.91 -7.94 -13.13
C ARG A 223 -21.83 -7.07 -13.77
N ARG A 224 -20.64 -7.00 -13.17
CA ARG A 224 -19.51 -6.19 -13.64
C ARG A 224 -18.32 -7.04 -14.09
N GLY A 225 -18.49 -8.35 -14.26
CA GLY A 225 -17.35 -9.27 -14.47
C GLY A 225 -16.49 -9.47 -13.22
N ASP A 226 -17.09 -9.25 -12.06
CA ASP A 226 -16.45 -9.13 -10.75
C ASP A 226 -16.63 -10.39 -9.88
N ALA A 227 -17.23 -11.48 -10.37
CA ALA A 227 -17.41 -12.67 -9.55
C ALA A 227 -16.10 -13.47 -9.42
N CYS A 228 -15.80 -13.97 -8.22
CA CYS A 228 -14.63 -14.80 -7.98
C CYS A 228 -14.60 -16.04 -8.89
N SER A 229 -13.43 -16.35 -9.44
CA SER A 229 -13.23 -17.49 -10.33
C SER A 229 -13.08 -18.83 -9.60
N VAL A 230 -12.90 -18.81 -8.28
CA VAL A 230 -12.76 -20.02 -7.45
C VAL A 230 -14.11 -20.73 -7.32
N THR A 231 -14.14 -22.02 -7.66
CA THR A 231 -15.34 -22.86 -7.55
C THR A 231 -15.86 -22.90 -6.11
N GLY A 232 -17.16 -22.62 -5.93
CA GLY A 232 -17.80 -22.60 -4.61
C GLY A 232 -17.66 -21.26 -3.86
N CYS A 233 -16.81 -20.35 -4.32
CA CYS A 233 -16.76 -18.99 -3.77
C CYS A 233 -17.90 -18.14 -4.36
N ARG A 234 -18.61 -17.41 -3.49
CA ARG A 234 -19.65 -16.45 -3.87
C ARG A 234 -19.20 -14.99 -3.71
N GLY A 235 -17.91 -14.78 -3.40
CA GLY A 235 -17.32 -13.46 -3.27
C GLY A 235 -17.13 -12.78 -4.61
N THR A 236 -16.92 -11.47 -4.55
CA THR A 236 -16.49 -10.64 -5.68
C THR A 236 -14.97 -10.47 -5.67
N VAL A 237 -14.40 -9.96 -6.74
CA VAL A 237 -12.99 -9.58 -6.83
C VAL A 237 -12.88 -8.07 -6.98
N CYS A 238 -11.93 -7.49 -6.25
CA CYS A 238 -11.57 -6.07 -6.35
C CYS A 238 -10.11 -5.92 -6.81
N MET A 239 -9.80 -4.78 -7.43
CA MET A 239 -8.43 -4.47 -7.83
C MET A 239 -7.54 -4.35 -6.58
N GLU A 240 -6.43 -5.08 -6.55
CA GLU A 240 -5.44 -5.00 -5.47
C GLU A 240 -4.80 -3.59 -5.41
N TYR A 241 -4.64 -2.96 -6.57
CA TYR A 241 -4.21 -1.58 -6.69
C TYR A 241 -5.23 -0.81 -7.52
N SER A 242 -6.07 -0.04 -6.82
CA SER A 242 -7.19 0.70 -7.43
C SER A 242 -6.71 1.89 -8.24
N ASP A 243 -7.62 2.41 -9.08
CA ASP A 243 -7.49 3.68 -9.78
C ASP A 243 -7.35 4.86 -8.79
N SER A 244 -8.13 4.85 -7.71
CA SER A 244 -8.05 5.84 -6.63
C SER A 244 -6.69 5.81 -5.91
N ALA A 245 -6.09 4.63 -5.71
CA ALA A 245 -4.77 4.48 -5.13
C ALA A 245 -3.67 5.00 -6.07
N LEU A 246 -3.78 4.72 -7.37
CA LEU A 246 -2.87 5.28 -8.39
C LEU A 246 -2.98 6.81 -8.44
N TYR A 247 -4.20 7.35 -8.51
CA TYR A 247 -4.42 8.79 -8.55
C TYR A 247 -3.87 9.49 -7.32
N THR A 248 -4.13 8.93 -6.12
CA THR A 248 -3.61 9.47 -4.86
C THR A 248 -2.09 9.42 -4.83
N GLN A 249 -1.47 8.37 -5.35
CA GLN A 249 -0.01 8.26 -5.49
C GLN A 249 0.59 9.31 -6.43
N LEU A 250 -0.04 9.58 -7.58
CA LEU A 250 0.40 10.62 -8.51
C LEU A 250 0.27 12.01 -7.88
N LYS A 251 -0.82 12.27 -7.16
CA LYS A 251 -1.01 13.53 -6.44
C LYS A 251 -0.06 13.70 -5.25
N TYR A 252 0.32 12.63 -4.58
CA TYR A 252 1.40 12.65 -3.60
C TYR A 252 2.73 13.08 -4.26
N TYR A 253 3.06 12.51 -5.42
CA TYR A 253 4.27 12.91 -6.14
C TYR A 253 4.25 14.37 -6.60
N GLU A 254 3.11 14.89 -7.03
CA GLU A 254 2.93 16.32 -7.32
C GLU A 254 3.13 17.20 -6.07
N SER A 255 2.58 16.81 -4.93
CA SER A 255 2.65 17.59 -3.69
C SER A 255 4.08 17.71 -3.13
N LEU A 256 4.97 16.76 -3.43
CA LEU A 256 6.38 16.81 -3.02
C LEU A 256 7.16 17.99 -3.61
N VAL A 257 6.72 18.55 -4.74
CA VAL A 257 7.44 19.61 -5.46
C VAL A 257 6.68 20.94 -5.54
N ASP A 258 5.42 20.97 -5.10
CA ASP A 258 4.59 22.17 -5.12
C ASP A 258 4.81 23.03 -3.86
N VAL A 259 5.46 24.18 -4.07
CA VAL A 259 5.79 25.14 -3.01
C VAL A 259 4.56 25.80 -2.41
N ASN A 260 3.56 26.13 -3.24
CA ASN A 260 2.35 26.81 -2.78
C ASN A 260 1.50 25.85 -1.95
N HIS A 261 1.32 24.64 -2.45
CA HIS A 261 0.61 23.59 -1.74
C HIS A 261 1.26 23.27 -0.38
N ALA A 262 2.59 23.18 -0.32
CA ALA A 262 3.31 22.94 0.92
C ALA A 262 3.13 24.08 1.95
N LEU A 263 3.14 25.35 1.49
CA LEU A 263 2.89 26.50 2.36
C LEU A 263 1.45 26.53 2.89
N ASP A 264 0.47 26.29 2.02
CA ASP A 264 -0.94 26.23 2.39
C ASP A 264 -1.21 25.10 3.40
N ASN A 265 -0.56 23.94 3.22
CA ASN A 265 -0.71 22.83 4.15
C ASN A 265 -0.16 23.17 5.54
N ILE A 266 1.03 23.79 5.62
CA ILE A 266 1.61 24.23 6.89
C ILE A 266 0.73 25.29 7.57
N GLN A 267 0.15 26.22 6.80
CA GLN A 267 -0.80 27.21 7.36
C GLN A 267 -2.04 26.53 7.96
N LYS A 268 -2.60 25.53 7.27
CA LYS A 268 -3.73 24.75 7.78
C LYS A 268 -3.37 23.96 9.04
N GLU A 269 -2.17 23.39 9.10
CA GLU A 269 -1.66 22.69 10.30
C GLU A 269 -1.50 23.67 11.48
N ASN A 270 -0.88 24.83 11.26
CA ASN A 270 -0.70 25.87 12.28
C ASN A 270 -2.04 26.42 12.81
N ALA A 271 -3.02 26.61 11.93
CA ALA A 271 -4.36 27.06 12.32
C ALA A 271 -5.09 26.05 13.23
N ARG A 272 -4.74 24.75 13.15
CA ARG A 272 -5.36 23.68 13.95
C ARG A 272 -4.69 23.47 15.30
N GLN A 273 -3.40 23.77 15.42
CA GLN A 273 -2.61 23.58 16.64
C GLN A 273 -2.01 24.90 17.14
N PRO A 274 -2.86 25.84 17.61
CA PRO A 274 -2.38 27.10 18.18
C PRO A 274 -1.52 26.81 19.41
N GLY A 275 -0.21 27.13 19.34
CA GLY A 275 0.78 26.87 20.40
C GLY A 275 1.91 25.90 20.02
N GLN A 276 1.77 25.14 18.93
CA GLN A 276 2.85 24.35 18.31
C GLN A 276 3.08 24.81 16.87
N GLU A 277 3.21 26.12 16.67
CA GLU A 277 3.38 26.68 15.32
C GLU A 277 4.67 26.17 14.66
N ILE A 278 4.48 25.54 13.51
CA ILE A 278 5.55 25.14 12.62
C ILE A 278 6.15 26.40 12.03
N THR A 279 7.39 26.69 12.46
CA THR A 279 8.19 27.76 11.87
C THR A 279 8.89 27.25 10.63
N VAL A 280 8.59 27.90 9.50
CA VAL A 280 9.14 27.57 8.18
C VAL A 280 10.37 28.44 7.91
N GLY A 281 11.51 27.82 7.61
CA GLY A 281 12.67 28.54 7.12
C GLY A 281 12.41 29.13 5.73
N ALA A 282 12.80 30.38 5.49
CA ALA A 282 12.64 31.01 4.18
C ALA A 282 13.39 30.21 3.10
N LEU A 283 12.68 29.80 2.04
CA LEU A 283 13.31 29.26 0.85
C LEU A 283 13.99 30.37 0.08
N SER A 284 15.26 30.17 -0.28
CA SER A 284 15.99 31.03 -1.21
C SER A 284 15.36 30.99 -2.60
N ASP A 285 15.57 32.04 -3.39
CA ASP A 285 15.04 32.13 -4.77
C ASP A 285 15.56 30.98 -5.65
N SER A 286 16.79 30.52 -5.42
CA SER A 286 17.36 29.36 -6.11
C SER A 286 16.57 28.08 -5.83
N HIS A 287 16.17 27.85 -4.56
CA HIS A 287 15.37 26.68 -4.19
C HIS A 287 13.99 26.74 -4.82
N ARG A 288 13.34 27.93 -4.78
CA ARG A 288 12.01 28.13 -5.39
C ARG A 288 12.04 27.88 -6.89
N ASN A 289 13.05 28.39 -7.59
CA ASN A 289 13.21 28.18 -9.02
C ASN A 289 13.42 26.70 -9.38
N LEU A 290 14.19 25.97 -8.57
CA LEU A 290 14.42 24.54 -8.78
C LEU A 290 13.13 23.73 -8.58
N PHE A 291 12.37 24.01 -7.52
CA PHE A 291 11.06 23.38 -7.30
C PHE A 291 10.06 23.73 -8.41
N ALA A 292 10.04 24.97 -8.88
CA ALA A 292 9.17 25.38 -9.99
C ALA A 292 9.48 24.59 -11.27
N LYS A 293 10.77 24.42 -11.62
CA LYS A 293 11.19 23.59 -12.76
C LYS A 293 10.74 22.13 -12.60
N LEU A 294 10.96 21.54 -11.43
CA LEU A 294 10.53 20.16 -11.14
C LEU A 294 9.00 20.02 -11.23
N CYS A 295 8.25 20.97 -10.69
CA CYS A 295 6.80 20.98 -10.72
C CYS A 295 6.25 20.99 -12.15
N VAL A 296 6.80 21.81 -13.04
CA VAL A 296 6.42 21.82 -14.47
C VAL A 296 6.66 20.46 -15.12
N GLN A 297 7.86 19.88 -14.96
CA GLN A 297 8.21 18.59 -15.56
C GLN A 297 7.30 17.44 -15.06
N ILE A 298 6.99 17.46 -13.77
CA ILE A 298 6.17 16.42 -13.13
C ILE A 298 4.71 16.57 -13.57
N ARG A 299 4.18 17.80 -13.61
CA ARG A 299 2.83 18.07 -14.12
C ARG A 299 2.67 17.66 -15.57
N GLU A 300 3.62 17.99 -16.44
CA GLU A 300 3.60 17.52 -17.84
C GLU A 300 3.53 16.00 -17.96
N THR A 301 4.17 15.27 -17.04
CA THR A 301 4.14 13.81 -17.02
C THR A 301 2.81 13.27 -16.51
N ILE A 302 2.27 13.88 -15.45
CA ILE A 302 1.00 13.50 -14.83
C ILE A 302 -0.18 13.87 -15.74
N ASP A 303 -0.15 15.02 -16.42
CA ASP A 303 -1.21 15.54 -17.29
C ASP A 303 -1.36 14.78 -18.60
N ARG A 304 -0.37 13.96 -18.99
CA ARG A 304 -0.54 12.97 -20.05
C ARG A 304 -1.58 11.90 -19.69
N ASN A 305 -1.97 11.81 -18.42
CA ASN A 305 -3.02 10.92 -17.98
C ASN A 305 -4.40 11.60 -18.14
N ASP A 306 -5.19 11.13 -19.11
CA ASP A 306 -6.54 11.63 -19.39
C ASP A 306 -7.50 11.50 -18.20
N TYR A 307 -7.20 10.64 -17.23
CA TYR A 307 -8.05 10.44 -16.04
C TYR A 307 -7.94 11.56 -14.99
N ASN A 308 -7.08 12.55 -15.19
CA ASN A 308 -7.05 13.75 -14.33
C ASN A 308 -8.15 14.76 -14.66
N TRP A 309 -8.85 14.59 -15.78
CA TRP A 309 -9.78 15.57 -16.30
C TRP A 309 -11.21 15.03 -16.33
N VAL A 310 -12.11 15.69 -15.61
CA VAL A 310 -13.55 15.52 -15.82
C VAL A 310 -13.95 16.45 -16.95
N LYS A 311 -14.18 15.90 -18.15
CA LYS A 311 -14.65 16.71 -19.28
C LYS A 311 -15.99 17.35 -18.92
N PRO A 312 -16.14 18.70 -18.97
CA PRO A 312 -17.41 19.34 -18.63
C PRO A 312 -18.58 18.86 -19.49
N SER A 313 -18.29 18.47 -20.74
CA SER A 313 -19.26 17.91 -21.68
C SER A 313 -19.78 16.51 -21.30
N MET A 314 -19.12 15.80 -20.40
CA MET A 314 -19.54 14.46 -19.96
C MET A 314 -20.93 14.52 -19.31
N TRP A 315 -21.17 15.53 -18.49
CA TRP A 315 -22.44 15.72 -17.78
C TRP A 315 -23.57 16.18 -18.70
N THR A 316 -23.27 16.96 -19.74
CA THR A 316 -24.30 17.37 -20.72
C THR A 316 -24.68 16.24 -21.69
N SER A 317 -23.79 15.27 -21.95
CA SER A 317 -24.09 14.14 -22.84
C SER A 317 -24.75 12.93 -22.15
N LEU A 318 -24.55 12.76 -20.84
CA LEU A 318 -25.08 11.62 -20.09
C LEU A 318 -26.49 11.86 -19.53
N PHE A 319 -26.88 13.13 -19.38
CA PHE A 319 -28.14 13.54 -18.75
C PHE A 319 -29.06 14.33 -19.70
N SER A 320 -28.78 14.31 -21.01
CA SER A 320 -29.65 14.85 -22.07
C SER A 320 -30.61 13.80 -22.61
#